data_AF-A0A645EX11-F1
#
_entry.id   AF-A0A645EX11-F1
#
_cell.length_a   1.000
_cell.length_b   1.000
_cell.length_c   1.000
_cell.angle_alpha   90.00
_cell.angle_beta   90.00
_cell.angle_gamma   90.00
#
_symmetry.space_group_name_H-M   'P 1'
#
loop_
_entity.id
_entity.type
_entity.pdbx_description
1 polymer ?
#
loop_
_entity_poly.entity_id
_entity_poly.type
_entity_poly.pdbx_seq_one_letter_code
_entity_poly.pdbx_strand_id
1 'polypeptide(L)'
;MAGLDSIAQAAGRCNRNGESNEPKMVYTFQIRDENLDKLNDIRTGKETTANIIASYTNNEDLLSERCMKRFYQQYFSNVDGQMDYPIEGNSSIYAMLSENKYGKGNYQNRTGEMFAHYIPNAFYTADINFKVIDDDTRSVVVSYRDAESLLAEYRKQPQGIVTKEKIQIIKKLQKFSVSLYEWQFKVLTEQHALSTLDEETGITILGSNHYSKEIGVTMQSNPEQFFIQ
;
A
#
# COMPACT_ATOMS: atom_id res chain seq x y z
N MET A 1 5.32 1.48 20.67
CA MET A 1 5.48 2.93 20.92
C MET A 1 5.32 3.60 19.56
N ALA A 2 4.62 4.73 19.50
CA ALA A 2 4.19 5.34 18.24
C ALA A 2 4.68 6.80 18.12
N GLY A 3 4.29 7.49 17.04
CA GLY A 3 4.44 8.94 16.91
C GLY A 3 3.75 9.69 18.03
N LEU A 4 4.30 10.85 18.41
CA LEU A 4 3.82 11.66 19.53
C LEU A 4 2.41 12.19 19.26
N ASP A 5 2.13 12.49 17.99
CA ASP A 5 0.81 12.85 17.48
C ASP A 5 -0.23 11.73 17.66
N SER A 6 0.14 10.49 17.38
CA SER A 6 -0.71 9.31 17.56
C SER A 6 -1.00 9.07 19.04
N ILE A 7 0.00 9.28 19.90
CA ILE A 7 -0.16 9.24 21.36
C ILE A 7 -1.10 10.36 21.82
N ALA A 8 -0.94 11.58 21.29
CA ALA A 8 -1.82 12.71 21.59
C ALA A 8 -3.27 12.45 21.18
N GLN A 9 -3.48 11.88 19.98
CA GLN A 9 -4.81 11.50 19.49
C GLN A 9 -5.46 10.46 20.40
N ALA A 10 -4.72 9.43 20.82
CA ALA A 10 -5.20 8.43 21.77
C ALA A 10 -5.55 9.07 23.13
N ALA A 11 -4.67 9.95 23.64
CA ALA A 11 -4.91 10.70 24.87
C ALA A 11 -6.17 11.56 24.82
N GLY A 12 -6.41 12.23 23.68
CA GLY A 12 -7.61 13.03 23.45
C GLY A 12 -8.91 12.21 23.47
N ARG A 13 -8.86 10.89 23.30
CA ARG A 13 -10.03 10.00 23.44
C ARG A 13 -10.31 9.60 24.89
N CYS A 14 -9.32 9.64 25.79
CA CYS A 14 -9.45 9.12 27.15
C CYS A 14 -10.35 9.96 28.07
N ASN A 15 -10.52 11.26 27.81
CA ASN A 15 -11.44 12.13 28.56
C ASN A 15 -12.11 13.18 27.67
N ARG A 16 -12.49 12.78 26.45
CA ARG A 16 -13.00 13.69 25.40
C ARG A 16 -14.21 14.52 25.84
N ASN A 17 -15.10 13.91 26.62
CA ASN A 17 -16.34 14.52 27.08
C ASN A 17 -16.20 15.23 28.45
N GLY A 18 -15.01 15.24 29.04
CA GLY A 18 -14.79 15.82 30.37
C GLY A 18 -15.53 15.11 31.51
N GLU A 19 -15.89 13.84 31.33
CA GLU A 19 -16.60 13.04 32.34
C GLU A 19 -15.76 12.79 33.60
N SER A 20 -14.43 12.94 33.50
CA SER A 20 -13.50 12.93 34.62
C SER A 20 -12.96 14.32 34.91
N ASN A 21 -13.06 14.76 36.16
CA ASN A 21 -12.45 16.02 36.64
C ASN A 21 -10.91 15.91 36.79
N GLU A 22 -10.37 14.69 36.81
CA GLU A 22 -8.94 14.42 36.88
C GLU A 22 -8.39 13.95 35.53
N PRO A 23 -7.13 14.30 35.18
CA PRO A 23 -6.45 13.76 34.02
C PRO A 23 -6.42 12.23 34.03
N LYS A 24 -6.69 11.60 32.88
CA LYS A 24 -6.58 10.15 32.72
C LYS A 24 -5.21 9.78 32.16
N MET A 25 -4.62 8.73 32.73
CA MET A 25 -3.31 8.25 32.33
C MET A 25 -3.37 7.50 31.00
N VAL A 26 -2.38 7.76 30.14
CA VAL A 26 -2.15 7.05 28.88
C VAL A 26 -0.83 6.32 28.97
N TYR A 27 -0.88 5.00 28.82
CA TYR A 27 0.32 4.17 28.85
C TYR A 27 0.79 3.91 27.43
N THR A 28 2.10 4.08 27.22
CA THR A 28 2.76 3.70 25.97
C THR A 28 3.80 2.64 26.26
N PHE A 29 3.84 1.61 25.43
CA PHE A 29 4.78 0.50 25.58
C PHE A 29 5.51 0.26 24.26
N GLN A 30 6.77 -0.17 24.34
CA GLN A 30 7.50 -0.68 23.19
C GLN A 30 7.19 -2.17 23.02
N ILE A 31 6.88 -2.57 21.78
CA ILE A 31 6.67 -3.97 21.43
C ILE A 31 8.04 -4.54 21.01
N ARG A 32 8.38 -5.71 21.53
CA ARG A 32 9.58 -6.45 21.16
C ARG A 32 9.34 -7.13 19.80
N ASP A 33 10.37 -7.14 18.95
CA ASP A 33 10.36 -7.81 17.64
C ASP A 33 9.33 -7.24 16.63
N GLU A 34 8.99 -5.95 16.76
CA GLU A 34 8.13 -5.23 15.80
C GLU A 34 8.87 -4.94 14.48
N ASN A 35 8.40 -5.51 13.37
CA ASN A 35 8.95 -5.25 12.04
C ASN A 35 8.23 -4.06 11.35
N LEU A 36 8.94 -2.94 11.20
CA LEU A 36 8.45 -1.73 10.53
C LEU A 36 9.14 -1.46 9.18
N ASP A 37 9.78 -2.46 8.55
CA ASP A 37 10.57 -2.30 7.31
C ASP A 37 9.81 -1.72 6.14
N LYS A 38 8.48 -1.90 6.14
CA LYS A 38 7.58 -1.37 5.11
C LYS A 38 6.73 -0.20 5.60
N LEU A 39 6.90 0.24 6.85
CA LEU A 39 6.07 1.25 7.51
C LEU A 39 6.94 2.41 8.00
N ASN A 40 7.60 3.09 7.04
CA ASN A 40 8.60 4.12 7.31
C ASN A 40 8.06 5.30 8.12
N ASP A 41 6.81 5.71 7.90
CA ASP A 41 6.17 6.79 8.66
C ASP A 41 6.02 6.43 10.14
N ILE A 42 5.55 5.20 10.40
CA ILE A 42 5.37 4.69 11.77
C ILE A 42 6.73 4.56 12.45
N ARG A 43 7.74 4.05 11.74
CA ARG A 43 9.13 3.97 12.23
C ARG A 43 9.66 5.35 12.59
N THR A 44 9.59 6.30 11.67
CA THR A 44 10.11 7.67 11.85
C THR A 44 9.41 8.37 13.00
N GLY A 45 8.08 8.22 13.10
CA GLY A 45 7.29 8.74 14.21
C GLY A 45 7.74 8.17 15.54
N LYS A 46 7.89 6.84 15.63
CA LYS A 46 8.36 6.14 16.85
C LYS A 46 9.76 6.60 17.27
N GLU A 47 10.70 6.67 16.33
CA GLU A 47 12.09 7.09 16.60
C GLU A 47 12.15 8.54 17.06
N THR A 48 11.41 9.44 16.40
CA THR A 48 11.31 10.85 16.78
C THR A 48 10.75 11.01 18.19
N THR A 49 9.68 10.30 18.52
CA THR A 49 9.10 10.28 19.88
C THR A 49 10.11 9.79 20.91
N ALA A 50 10.80 8.67 20.63
CA ALA A 50 11.79 8.12 21.54
C ALA A 50 12.94 9.11 21.81
N ASN A 51 13.42 9.81 20.79
CA ASN A 51 14.45 10.83 20.92
C ASN A 51 13.99 12.02 21.78
N ILE A 52 12.74 12.46 21.62
CA ILE A 52 12.17 13.55 22.43
C ILE A 52 12.06 13.12 23.90
N ILE A 53 11.54 11.92 24.16
CA ILE A 53 11.42 11.35 25.52
C ILE A 53 12.79 11.15 26.17
N ALA A 54 13.81 10.71 25.42
CA ALA A 54 15.16 10.54 25.94
C ALA A 54 15.82 11.87 26.34
N SER A 55 15.48 12.96 25.64
CA SER A 55 15.96 14.32 25.95
C SER A 55 15.12 15.03 27.02
N TYR A 56 14.15 14.33 27.60
CA TYR A 56 13.14 14.91 28.48
C TYR A 56 13.66 15.10 29.90
N THR A 57 13.26 16.22 30.52
CA THR A 57 13.51 16.48 31.94
C THR A 57 12.19 16.33 32.70
N ASN A 58 12.22 15.82 33.94
CA ASN A 58 11.07 15.25 34.68
C ASN A 58 9.76 16.09 34.82
N ASN A 59 9.66 17.31 34.30
CA ASN A 59 8.50 18.22 34.50
C ASN A 59 7.99 18.93 33.23
N GLU A 60 8.44 18.59 32.03
CA GLU A 60 7.79 19.15 30.82
C GLU A 60 6.43 18.45 30.58
N ASP A 61 5.59 19.01 29.70
CA ASP A 61 4.40 18.34 29.15
C ASP A 61 4.69 17.92 27.70
N LEU A 62 4.57 16.62 27.41
CA LEU A 62 4.89 16.03 26.11
C LEU A 62 3.95 16.54 25.02
N LEU A 63 2.74 16.97 25.40
CA LEU A 63 1.75 17.52 24.49
C LEU A 63 1.79 19.06 24.42
N SER A 64 2.76 19.69 25.08
CA SER A 64 2.97 21.13 24.98
C SER A 64 3.28 21.54 23.54
N GLU A 65 2.90 22.78 23.18
CA GLU A 65 3.17 23.35 21.85
C GLU A 65 4.66 23.24 21.47
N ARG A 66 5.56 23.48 22.43
CA ARG A 66 7.00 23.37 22.23
C ARG A 66 7.44 21.95 21.85
N CYS A 67 6.95 20.94 22.57
CA CYS A 67 7.28 19.54 22.30
C CYS A 67 6.69 19.09 20.96
N MET A 68 5.43 19.43 20.68
CA MET A 68 4.77 19.09 19.42
C MET A 68 5.44 19.76 18.21
N LYS A 69 5.85 21.03 18.34
CA LYS A 69 6.60 21.74 17.29
C LYS A 69 7.95 21.07 17.03
N ARG A 70 8.68 20.71 18.08
CA ARG A 70 9.95 19.98 17.96
C ARG A 70 9.74 18.61 17.31
N PHE A 71 8.68 17.89 17.68
CA PHE A 71 8.31 16.61 17.06
C PHE A 71 8.12 16.76 15.55
N TYR A 72 7.26 17.66 15.09
CA TYR A 72 7.03 17.81 13.66
C TYR A 72 8.26 18.33 12.91
N GLN A 73 9.06 19.21 13.53
CA GLN A 73 10.32 19.66 12.93
C GLN A 73 11.31 18.51 12.70
N GLN A 74 11.45 17.60 13.67
CA GLN A 74 12.33 16.43 13.55
C GLN A 74 11.72 15.36 12.64
N TYR A 75 10.41 15.12 12.74
CA TYR A 75 9.70 14.15 11.91
C TYR A 75 9.83 14.48 10.43
N PHE A 76 9.64 15.77 10.07
CA PHE A 76 9.70 16.22 8.68
C PHE A 76 11.09 16.67 8.21
N SER A 77 12.13 16.69 9.06
CA SER A 77 13.45 17.22 8.66
C SER A 77 14.10 16.41 7.54
N ASN A 78 13.77 15.13 7.41
CA ASN A 78 14.36 14.19 6.46
C ASN A 78 13.36 13.70 5.40
N VAL A 79 12.17 14.31 5.32
CA VAL A 79 11.07 13.88 4.42
C VAL A 79 11.11 14.65 3.09
N ASP A 80 12.31 15.05 2.66
CA ASP A 80 12.47 15.79 1.42
C ASP A 80 12.12 14.91 0.21
N GLY A 81 11.27 15.41 -0.68
CA GLY A 81 10.78 14.71 -1.88
C GLY A 81 9.74 13.60 -1.67
N GLN A 82 9.42 13.18 -0.43
CA GLN A 82 8.42 12.14 -0.14
C GLN A 82 6.98 12.68 -0.05
N MET A 83 6.82 13.99 0.15
CA MET A 83 5.50 14.62 0.24
C MET A 83 4.95 15.06 -1.11
N ASP A 84 5.77 14.98 -2.16
CA ASP A 84 5.31 15.07 -3.53
C ASP A 84 4.77 13.71 -3.99
N TYR A 85 3.74 13.72 -4.83
CA TYR A 85 3.38 12.55 -5.62
C TYR A 85 4.00 12.73 -7.01
N PRO A 86 5.22 12.21 -7.26
CA PRO A 86 5.89 12.39 -8.54
C PRO A 86 5.15 11.61 -9.63
N ILE A 87 5.16 12.17 -10.83
CA ILE A 87 4.66 11.52 -12.04
C ILE A 87 5.76 11.55 -13.11
N GLU A 88 5.60 10.75 -14.16
CA GLU A 88 6.52 10.79 -15.31
C GLU A 88 6.61 12.21 -15.90
N GLY A 89 7.82 12.63 -16.29
CA GLY A 89 8.04 13.93 -16.92
C GLY A 89 8.40 15.09 -15.97
N ASN A 90 9.07 14.81 -14.84
CA ASN A 90 9.60 15.81 -13.90
C ASN A 90 8.53 16.77 -13.34
N SER A 91 7.36 16.23 -12.97
CA SER A 91 6.29 16.99 -12.31
C SER A 91 5.70 16.16 -11.15
N SER A 92 4.84 16.77 -10.35
CA SER A 92 4.10 16.10 -9.28
C SER A 92 2.62 16.47 -9.30
N ILE A 93 1.77 15.59 -8.75
CA ILE A 93 0.34 15.91 -8.56
C ILE A 93 0.19 17.13 -7.65
N TYR A 94 1.04 17.27 -6.64
CA TYR A 94 1.06 18.45 -5.78
C TYR A 94 1.38 19.72 -6.57
N ALA A 95 2.35 19.70 -7.49
CA ALA A 95 2.62 20.82 -8.38
C ALA A 95 1.43 21.17 -9.29
N MET A 96 0.72 20.15 -9.80
CA MET A 96 -0.50 20.32 -10.60
C MET A 96 -1.68 20.90 -9.83
N LEU A 97 -1.80 20.57 -8.54
CA LEU A 97 -2.89 20.99 -7.66
C LEU A 97 -2.55 22.22 -6.80
N SER A 98 -1.35 22.78 -6.92
CA SER A 98 -0.95 24.01 -6.24
C SER A 98 -0.90 25.18 -7.24
N GLU A 99 0.29 25.69 -7.56
CA GLU A 99 0.45 26.85 -8.44
C GLU A 99 0.33 26.49 -9.93
N ASN A 100 0.48 25.21 -10.27
CA ASN A 100 0.56 24.67 -11.63
C ASN A 100 1.41 25.53 -12.58
N LYS A 101 2.64 25.85 -12.15
CA LYS A 101 3.58 26.69 -12.94
C LYS A 101 3.79 26.14 -14.35
N TYR A 102 3.88 24.83 -14.49
CA TYR A 102 4.03 24.14 -15.77
C TYR A 102 2.83 24.37 -16.69
N GLY A 103 1.60 24.19 -16.17
CA GLY A 103 0.38 24.46 -16.93
C GLY A 103 0.24 25.92 -17.37
N LYS A 104 0.58 26.87 -16.49
CA LYS A 104 0.61 28.31 -16.82
C LYS A 104 1.64 28.63 -17.91
N GLY A 105 2.83 28.05 -17.82
CA GLY A 105 3.87 28.18 -18.84
C GLY A 105 3.43 27.64 -20.20
N ASN A 106 2.80 26.46 -20.23
CA ASN A 106 2.25 25.88 -21.46
C ASN A 106 1.14 26.73 -22.07
N TYR A 107 0.28 27.33 -21.25
CA TYR A 107 -0.72 28.28 -21.72
C TYR A 107 -0.06 29.46 -22.42
N GLN A 108 0.90 30.11 -21.75
CA GLN A 108 1.62 31.27 -22.29
C GLN A 108 2.36 30.94 -23.58
N ASN A 109 3.01 29.77 -23.66
CA ASN A 109 3.69 29.32 -24.88
C ASN A 109 2.73 29.14 -26.06
N ARG A 110 1.47 28.74 -25.80
CA ARG A 110 0.47 28.46 -26.84
C ARG A 110 -0.30 29.71 -27.27
N THR A 111 -0.64 30.59 -26.33
CA THR A 111 -1.51 31.76 -26.58
C THR A 111 -0.73 33.06 -26.73
N GLY A 112 0.52 33.11 -26.25
CA GLY A 112 1.30 34.34 -26.11
C GLY A 112 0.91 35.20 -24.91
N GLU A 113 -0.13 34.80 -24.15
CA GLU A 113 -0.69 35.59 -23.05
C GLU A 113 -0.44 34.91 -21.69
N MET A 114 -0.31 35.70 -20.64
CA MET A 114 -0.23 35.14 -19.29
C MET A 114 -1.56 34.54 -18.86
N PHE A 115 -1.50 33.45 -18.10
CA PHE A 115 -2.69 32.81 -17.56
C PHE A 115 -3.40 33.73 -16.56
N ALA A 116 -4.59 34.22 -16.91
CA ALA A 116 -5.33 35.23 -16.15
C ALA A 116 -6.39 34.67 -15.18
N HIS A 117 -6.58 33.35 -15.14
CA HIS A 117 -7.61 32.74 -14.29
C HIS A 117 -7.11 32.42 -12.87
N TYR A 118 -8.03 32.38 -11.92
CA TYR A 118 -7.73 32.11 -10.51
C TYR A 118 -7.43 30.64 -10.21
N ILE A 119 -7.90 29.73 -11.07
CA ILE A 119 -7.81 28.28 -10.86
C ILE A 119 -6.90 27.69 -11.95
N PRO A 120 -5.59 27.62 -11.72
CA PRO A 120 -4.66 27.03 -12.66
C PRO A 120 -4.58 25.50 -12.55
N ASN A 121 -5.28 24.89 -11.60
CA ASN A 121 -5.10 23.49 -11.21
C ASN A 121 -5.47 22.53 -12.34
N ALA A 122 -4.63 21.52 -12.56
CA ALA A 122 -4.87 20.49 -13.57
C ALA A 122 -5.64 19.29 -12.98
N PHE A 123 -6.87 19.51 -12.50
CA PHE A 123 -7.66 18.48 -11.80
C PHE A 123 -7.80 17.19 -12.60
N TYR A 124 -8.13 17.28 -13.89
CA TYR A 124 -8.29 16.11 -14.75
C TYR A 124 -6.99 15.31 -14.90
N THR A 125 -5.87 16.00 -15.20
CA THR A 125 -4.57 15.33 -15.31
C THR A 125 -4.13 14.73 -13.97
N ALA A 126 -4.37 15.43 -12.87
CA ALA A 126 -4.08 14.94 -11.54
C ALA A 126 -4.87 13.65 -11.23
N ASP A 127 -6.17 13.64 -11.51
CA ASP A 127 -7.05 12.48 -11.29
C ASP A 127 -6.58 11.23 -12.05
N ILE A 128 -6.22 11.37 -13.34
CA ILE A 128 -5.79 10.21 -14.16
C ILE A 128 -4.44 9.65 -13.70
N ASN A 129 -3.55 10.49 -13.16
CA ASN A 129 -2.20 10.08 -12.75
C ASN A 129 -2.12 9.69 -11.27
N PHE A 130 -3.10 10.05 -10.46
CA PHE A 130 -3.13 9.74 -9.05
C PHE A 130 -3.73 8.36 -8.81
N LYS A 131 -2.99 7.51 -8.10
CA LYS A 131 -3.43 6.18 -7.68
C LYS A 131 -3.35 6.11 -6.16
N VAL A 132 -4.50 5.96 -5.51
CA VAL A 132 -4.58 5.81 -4.04
C VAL A 132 -3.93 4.51 -3.59
N ILE A 133 -4.10 3.46 -4.40
CA ILE A 133 -3.51 2.13 -4.20
C ILE A 133 -2.81 1.79 -5.51
N ASP A 134 -1.55 1.38 -5.44
CA ASP A 134 -0.85 0.84 -6.60
C ASP A 134 -1.57 -0.42 -7.06
N ASP A 135 -2.17 -0.36 -8.24
CA ASP A 135 -2.93 -1.47 -8.83
C ASP A 135 -2.01 -2.49 -9.54
N ASP A 136 -0.70 -2.48 -9.23
CA ASP A 136 0.32 -3.40 -9.76
C ASP A 136 0.25 -4.76 -9.08
N THR A 137 -0.95 -5.34 -9.09
CA THR A 137 -1.17 -6.71 -8.68
C THR A 137 -1.49 -7.60 -9.87
N ARG A 138 -0.93 -8.81 -9.87
CA ARG A 138 -1.22 -9.85 -10.86
C ARG A 138 -2.08 -10.91 -10.23
N SER A 139 -3.18 -11.25 -10.88
CA SER A 139 -4.07 -12.33 -10.43
C SER A 139 -3.48 -13.68 -10.81
N VAL A 140 -3.34 -14.57 -9.83
CA VAL A 140 -2.95 -15.97 -10.04
C VAL A 140 -4.06 -16.90 -9.56
N VAL A 141 -4.30 -17.99 -10.29
CA VAL A 141 -5.27 -19.02 -9.92
C VAL A 141 -4.62 -19.96 -8.90
N VAL A 142 -5.32 -20.26 -7.82
CA VAL A 142 -4.86 -21.20 -6.80
C VAL A 142 -5.61 -22.54 -6.94
N SER A 143 -4.89 -23.64 -6.77
CA SER A 143 -5.48 -24.99 -6.73
C SER A 143 -6.25 -25.20 -5.43
N TYR A 144 -7.44 -24.63 -5.33
CA TYR A 144 -8.32 -24.72 -4.17
C TYR A 144 -9.72 -25.21 -4.54
N ARG A 145 -10.20 -26.25 -3.85
CA ARG A 145 -11.52 -26.88 -4.07
C ARG A 145 -11.73 -27.25 -5.54
N ASP A 146 -12.77 -26.72 -6.18
CA ASP A 146 -13.19 -27.06 -7.54
C ASP A 146 -12.24 -26.50 -8.61
N ALA A 147 -11.25 -25.67 -8.23
CA ALA A 147 -10.29 -25.10 -9.16
C ALA A 147 -9.57 -26.19 -9.98
N GLU A 148 -9.18 -27.32 -9.37
CA GLU A 148 -8.50 -28.41 -10.09
C GLU A 148 -9.38 -29.04 -11.17
N SER A 149 -10.68 -29.25 -10.88
CA SER A 149 -11.65 -29.76 -11.85
C SER A 149 -11.82 -28.77 -13.01
N LEU A 150 -11.94 -27.47 -12.69
CA LEU A 150 -12.08 -26.41 -13.70
C LEU A 150 -10.82 -26.26 -14.55
N LEU A 151 -9.63 -26.40 -13.97
CA LEU A 151 -8.35 -26.41 -14.68
C LEU A 151 -8.24 -27.63 -15.61
N ALA A 152 -8.71 -28.80 -15.16
CA ALA A 152 -8.77 -30.00 -16.00
C ALA A 152 -9.77 -29.86 -17.16
N GLU A 153 -10.94 -29.25 -16.92
CA GLU A 153 -11.90 -28.89 -17.98
C GLU A 153 -11.31 -27.89 -18.97
N TYR A 154 -10.57 -26.88 -18.49
CA TYR A 154 -9.89 -25.90 -19.33
C TYR A 154 -8.90 -26.57 -20.28
N ARG A 155 -8.09 -27.51 -19.78
CA ARG A 155 -7.08 -28.25 -20.56
C ARG A 155 -7.67 -29.18 -21.62
N LYS A 156 -8.94 -29.60 -21.49
CA LYS A 156 -9.63 -30.42 -22.50
C LYS A 156 -10.10 -29.62 -23.71
N GLN A 157 -10.18 -28.29 -23.59
CA GLN A 157 -10.59 -27.41 -24.67
C GLN A 157 -9.45 -27.22 -25.69
N PRO A 158 -9.77 -26.96 -26.97
CA PRO A 158 -8.75 -26.78 -28.01
C PRO A 158 -7.81 -25.61 -27.68
N GLN A 159 -6.50 -25.83 -27.83
CA GLN A 159 -5.48 -24.79 -27.68
C GLN A 159 -5.54 -23.79 -28.85
N GLY A 160 -5.19 -22.52 -28.62
CA GLY A 160 -5.15 -21.50 -29.68
C GLY A 160 -6.51 -20.93 -30.12
N ILE A 161 -7.61 -21.35 -29.48
CA ILE A 161 -8.97 -20.93 -29.82
C ILE A 161 -9.71 -20.52 -28.55
N VAL A 162 -10.24 -19.30 -28.54
CA VAL A 162 -11.12 -18.78 -27.48
C VAL A 162 -12.55 -19.21 -27.75
N THR A 163 -13.03 -20.25 -27.06
CA THR A 163 -14.42 -20.72 -27.14
C THR A 163 -15.29 -20.08 -26.07
N LYS A 164 -16.62 -20.07 -26.27
CA LYS A 164 -17.57 -19.63 -25.23
C LYS A 164 -17.41 -20.44 -23.93
N GLU A 165 -17.11 -21.73 -24.05
CA GLU A 165 -16.87 -22.63 -22.92
C GLU A 165 -15.62 -22.24 -22.13
N LYS A 166 -14.50 -21.94 -22.80
CA LYS A 166 -13.30 -21.41 -22.14
C LYS A 166 -13.59 -20.13 -21.37
N ILE A 167 -14.31 -19.18 -21.96
CA ILE A 167 -14.69 -17.93 -21.28
C ILE A 167 -15.51 -18.21 -20.01
N GLN A 168 -16.45 -19.17 -20.06
CA GLN A 168 -17.22 -19.57 -18.89
C GLN A 168 -16.35 -20.21 -17.80
N ILE A 169 -15.40 -21.06 -18.18
CA ILE A 169 -14.45 -21.67 -17.24
C ILE A 169 -13.56 -20.60 -16.60
N ILE A 170 -13.03 -19.65 -17.37
CA ILE A 170 -12.23 -18.53 -16.86
C ILE A 170 -13.03 -17.71 -15.84
N LYS A 171 -14.30 -17.38 -16.14
CA LYS A 171 -15.19 -16.68 -15.19
C LYS A 171 -15.41 -17.46 -13.90
N LYS A 172 -15.43 -18.80 -13.95
CA LYS A 172 -15.50 -19.63 -12.74
C LYS A 172 -14.16 -19.62 -11.99
N LEU A 173 -13.04 -19.70 -12.70
CA LEU A 173 -11.69 -19.67 -12.13
C LEU A 173 -11.34 -18.34 -11.43
N GLN A 174 -11.92 -17.22 -11.86
CA GLN A 174 -11.77 -15.92 -11.16
C GLN A 174 -12.19 -15.96 -9.68
N LYS A 175 -13.07 -16.87 -9.27
CA LYS A 175 -13.43 -17.04 -7.85
C LYS A 175 -12.32 -17.69 -7.02
N PHE A 176 -11.37 -18.33 -7.70
CA PHE A 176 -10.22 -19.02 -7.14
C PHE A 176 -8.92 -18.32 -7.51
N SER A 177 -8.98 -17.01 -7.80
CA SER A 177 -7.78 -16.20 -8.02
C SER A 177 -7.47 -15.31 -6.82
N VAL A 178 -6.18 -15.11 -6.58
CA VAL A 178 -5.65 -14.20 -5.56
C VAL A 178 -4.76 -13.17 -6.23
N SER A 179 -4.85 -11.92 -5.78
CA SER A 179 -4.01 -10.84 -6.26
C SER A 179 -2.65 -10.89 -5.56
N LEU A 180 -1.58 -10.96 -6.34
CA LEU A 180 -0.20 -10.88 -5.86
C LEU A 180 0.40 -9.53 -6.23
N TYR A 181 1.01 -8.85 -5.28
CA TYR A 181 1.86 -7.70 -5.58
C TYR A 181 3.04 -8.12 -6.46
N GLU A 182 3.54 -7.20 -7.29
CA GLU A 182 4.67 -7.46 -8.20
C GLU A 182 5.90 -8.09 -7.49
N TRP A 183 6.21 -7.67 -6.26
CA TRP A 183 7.32 -8.26 -5.50
C TRP A 183 7.06 -9.72 -5.10
N GLN A 184 5.81 -10.06 -4.75
CA GLN A 184 5.41 -11.43 -4.43
C GLN A 184 5.49 -12.31 -5.67
N PHE A 185 5.02 -11.78 -6.80
CA PHE A 185 5.06 -12.46 -8.09
C PHE A 185 6.50 -12.79 -8.50
N LYS A 186 7.44 -11.85 -8.34
CA LYS A 186 8.88 -12.07 -8.62
C LYS A 186 9.47 -13.17 -7.75
N VAL A 187 9.26 -13.12 -6.43
CA VAL A 187 9.77 -14.13 -5.49
C VAL A 187 9.24 -15.53 -5.85
N LEU A 188 7.94 -15.66 -6.14
CA LEU A 188 7.32 -16.95 -6.49
C LEU A 188 7.76 -17.44 -7.88
N THR A 189 8.06 -16.53 -8.82
CA THR A 189 8.63 -16.87 -10.13
C THR A 189 10.04 -17.44 -9.97
N GLU A 190 10.89 -16.80 -9.16
CA GLU A 190 12.26 -17.25 -8.87
C GLU A 190 12.29 -18.62 -8.17
N GLN A 191 11.27 -18.93 -7.37
CA GLN A 191 11.10 -20.23 -6.72
C GLN A 191 10.45 -21.30 -7.62
N HIS A 192 10.17 -20.99 -8.90
CA HIS A 192 9.42 -21.86 -9.82
C HIS A 192 8.05 -22.29 -9.28
N ALA A 193 7.43 -21.47 -8.43
CA ALA A 193 6.12 -21.72 -7.82
C ALA A 193 4.94 -21.27 -8.70
N LEU A 194 5.22 -20.60 -9.83
CA LEU A 194 4.22 -20.13 -10.78
C LEU A 194 4.33 -20.89 -12.10
N SER A 195 3.19 -21.32 -12.64
CA SER A 195 3.11 -22.01 -13.93
C SER A 195 2.09 -21.34 -14.84
N THR A 196 2.49 -21.05 -16.08
CA THR A 196 1.57 -20.51 -17.09
C THR A 196 0.71 -21.65 -17.63
N LEU A 197 -0.61 -21.53 -17.48
CA LEU A 197 -1.56 -22.51 -18.02
C LEU A 197 -1.71 -22.37 -19.52
N ASP A 198 -1.72 -21.14 -20.01
CA ASP A 198 -2.01 -20.78 -21.39
C ASP A 198 -1.43 -19.40 -21.68
N GLU A 199 -0.45 -19.33 -22.58
CA GLU A 199 0.24 -18.10 -22.96
C GLU A 199 -0.69 -17.13 -23.70
N GLU A 200 -1.72 -17.63 -24.40
CA GLU A 200 -2.66 -16.80 -25.16
C GLU A 200 -3.63 -16.06 -24.23
N THR A 201 -4.05 -16.71 -23.14
CA THR A 201 -4.95 -16.11 -22.14
C THR A 201 -4.23 -15.50 -20.95
N GLY A 202 -2.92 -15.76 -20.80
CA GLY A 202 -2.08 -15.22 -19.73
C GLY A 202 -2.38 -15.77 -18.34
N ILE A 203 -3.11 -16.89 -18.24
CA ILE A 203 -3.53 -17.46 -16.95
C ILE A 203 -2.32 -18.09 -16.26
N THR A 204 -2.01 -17.60 -15.06
CA THR A 204 -0.94 -18.13 -14.21
C THR A 204 -1.53 -18.90 -13.04
N ILE A 205 -0.97 -20.07 -12.74
CA ILE A 205 -1.37 -20.94 -11.63
C ILE A 205 -0.27 -20.94 -10.56
N LEU A 206 -0.67 -20.76 -9.31
CA LEU A 206 0.18 -20.92 -8.14
C LEU A 206 0.28 -22.41 -7.76
N GLY A 207 1.50 -22.89 -7.56
CA GLY A 207 1.76 -24.24 -7.07
C GLY A 207 1.10 -24.48 -5.71
N SER A 208 0.57 -25.69 -5.51
CA SER A 208 -0.16 -26.08 -4.28
C SER A 208 0.63 -25.81 -3.00
N ASN A 209 1.95 -26.03 -3.04
CA ASN A 209 2.85 -25.86 -1.89
C ASN A 209 2.98 -24.40 -1.41
N HIS A 210 2.45 -23.44 -2.16
CA HIS A 210 2.49 -22.01 -1.84
C HIS A 210 1.11 -21.45 -1.48
N TYR A 211 0.11 -22.30 -1.23
CA TYR A 211 -1.22 -21.89 -0.83
C TYR A 211 -1.73 -22.69 0.37
N SER A 212 -1.85 -22.05 1.53
CA SER A 212 -2.48 -22.63 2.72
C SER A 212 -3.95 -22.22 2.84
N LYS A 213 -4.79 -23.13 3.34
CA LYS A 213 -6.22 -22.88 3.57
C LYS A 213 -6.48 -21.90 4.72
N GLU A 214 -5.55 -21.80 5.66
CA GLU A 214 -5.69 -20.99 6.87
C GLU A 214 -5.11 -19.59 6.70
N ILE A 215 -3.95 -19.48 6.04
CA ILE A 215 -3.17 -18.23 5.93
C ILE A 215 -3.10 -17.69 4.50
N GLY A 216 -3.57 -18.42 3.49
CA GLY A 216 -3.53 -18.00 2.09
C GLY A 216 -2.17 -18.23 1.43
N VAL A 217 -1.71 -17.28 0.62
CA VAL A 217 -0.47 -17.40 -0.16
C VAL A 217 0.77 -17.35 0.74
N THR A 218 1.69 -18.29 0.56
CA THR A 218 2.94 -18.36 1.33
C THR A 218 4.17 -18.17 0.42
N MET A 219 5.11 -17.33 0.87
CA MET A 219 6.38 -17.10 0.17
C MET A 219 7.42 -18.20 0.44
N GLN A 220 7.15 -19.05 1.43
CA GLN A 220 7.94 -20.23 1.73
C GLN A 220 7.11 -21.45 1.33
N SER A 221 7.78 -22.44 0.73
CA SER A 221 7.15 -23.72 0.42
C SER A 221 6.67 -24.35 1.71
N ASN A 222 5.38 -24.65 1.79
CA ASN A 222 4.80 -25.40 2.89
C ASN A 222 4.59 -26.86 2.45
N PRO A 223 5.52 -27.78 2.78
CA PRO A 223 5.42 -29.18 2.39
C PRO A 223 4.29 -29.95 3.10
N GLU A 224 3.60 -29.35 4.08
CA GLU A 224 2.57 -30.03 4.89
C GLU A 224 1.31 -30.47 4.10
N GLN A 225 1.12 -30.02 2.86
CA GLN A 225 -0.02 -30.47 2.04
C GLN A 225 0.11 -31.88 1.44
N PHE A 226 1.29 -32.53 1.52
CA PHE A 226 1.46 -33.90 1.06
C PHE A 226 1.08 -34.98 2.09
N PHE A 227 0.77 -34.61 3.34
CA PHE A 227 0.63 -35.57 4.45
C PHE A 227 -0.80 -35.87 4.90
N ILE A 228 -1.83 -35.45 4.16
CA ILE A 228 -3.21 -35.85 4.47
C ILE A 228 -3.82 -36.57 3.26
N GLN A 229 -3.55 -37.87 3.18
CA GLN A 229 -4.39 -38.87 2.50
C GLN A 229 -5.23 -39.61 3.53
#